data_AF-A0A821MWA3-F1
#
_entry.id   AF-A0A821MWA3-F1
#
_cell.length_a   1.000
_cell.length_b   1.000
_cell.length_c   1.000
_cell.angle_alpha   90.00
_cell.angle_beta   90.00
_cell.angle_gamma   90.00
#
_symmetry.space_group_name_H-M   'P 1'
#
loop_
_entity.id
_entity.type
_entity.pdbx_description
1 polymer ?
#
loop_
_entity_poly.entity_id
_entity_poly.type
_entity_poly.pdbx_seq_one_letter_code
_entity_poly.pdbx_strand_id
1 'polypeptide(L)'
;QGYLNSTTLFIVFDVTDLYTMIPRDGAIAALTRFCEKNAIHGKIGTLQISTVIQLACVVLDTNSFAYKDKYYRQIKGGAMGSPFTMVLANIYMLEWEQKLIQHQNINHGIYGRYIDDVFMTSNLSKEEILKLLDETTQTDSNIKITTTISQTLDYLDVTIENNNGNLKTCIYHKSASEPYILPYSSDH
;
A
#
# COMPACT_ATOMS: atom_id res chain seq x y z
N GLN A 1 24.36 2.46 17.84
CA GLN A 1 24.27 3.58 16.88
C GLN A 1 22.91 3.50 16.25
N GLY A 2 22.14 4.60 16.24
CA GLY A 2 20.81 4.62 15.65
C GLY A 2 20.87 4.46 14.13
N TYR A 3 19.78 3.99 13.52
CA TYR A 3 19.65 3.83 12.06
C TYR A 3 19.61 5.17 11.28
N LEU A 4 19.56 6.31 11.97
CA LEU A 4 19.34 7.64 11.36
C LEU A 4 20.54 8.57 11.60
N ASN A 5 20.89 9.33 10.57
CA ASN A 5 21.85 10.43 10.59
C ASN A 5 21.13 11.77 10.78
N SER A 6 21.85 12.84 11.11
CA SER A 6 21.28 14.20 11.20
C SER A 6 20.72 14.73 9.89
N THR A 7 21.13 14.17 8.75
CA THR A 7 20.65 14.55 7.41
C THR A 7 19.63 13.56 6.84
N THR A 8 19.26 12.50 7.57
CA THR A 8 18.28 11.53 7.07
C THR A 8 16.95 12.23 6.81
N LEU A 9 16.43 11.99 5.61
CA LEU A 9 15.12 12.43 5.18
C LEU A 9 14.10 11.33 5.45
N PHE A 10 12.92 11.76 5.87
CA PHE A 10 11.72 10.95 5.94
C PHE A 10 10.93 11.13 4.65
N ILE A 11 10.41 10.02 4.16
CA ILE A 11 9.60 9.93 2.96
C ILE A 11 8.29 9.29 3.39
N VAL A 12 7.19 10.01 3.19
CA VAL A 12 5.86 9.45 3.31
C VAL A 12 5.19 9.56 1.96
N PHE A 13 4.56 8.49 1.52
CA PHE A 13 3.68 8.56 0.37
C PHE A 13 2.45 7.70 0.54
N ASP A 14 1.36 8.20 -0.02
CA ASP A 14 0.08 7.52 -0.13
C ASP A 14 -0.07 6.90 -1.52
N VAL A 15 -0.62 5.69 -1.59
CA VAL A 15 -0.96 5.01 -2.84
C VAL A 15 -2.41 5.30 -3.19
N THR A 16 -2.61 6.12 -4.22
CA THR A 16 -3.93 6.58 -4.62
C THR A 16 -4.79 5.43 -5.12
N ASP A 17 -6.02 5.34 -4.60
CA ASP A 17 -7.06 4.43 -5.09
C ASP A 17 -6.62 2.95 -5.13
N LEU A 18 -5.81 2.52 -4.14
CA LEU A 18 -5.16 1.21 -4.11
C LEU A 18 -6.10 0.05 -4.49
N TYR A 19 -7.30 -0.02 -3.90
CA TYR A 19 -8.22 -1.15 -4.14
C TYR A 19 -8.97 -1.08 -5.47
N THR A 20 -9.19 0.13 -6.01
CA THR A 20 -10.00 0.34 -7.21
C THR A 20 -9.16 0.43 -8.49
N MET A 21 -7.84 0.65 -8.36
CA MET A 21 -6.92 0.77 -9.49
C MET A 21 -6.10 -0.48 -9.80
N ILE A 22 -6.17 -1.54 -8.99
CA ILE A 22 -5.45 -2.76 -9.31
C ILE A 22 -6.08 -3.47 -10.52
N PRO A 23 -5.31 -3.74 -11.58
CA PRO A 23 -5.81 -4.46 -12.74
C PRO A 23 -6.05 -5.93 -12.37
N ARG A 24 -7.20 -6.48 -12.78
CA ARG A 24 -7.59 -7.87 -12.50
C ARG A 24 -6.50 -8.87 -12.91
N ASP A 25 -6.05 -8.79 -14.16
CA ASP A 25 -5.09 -9.76 -14.70
C ASP A 25 -3.72 -9.63 -14.02
N GLY A 26 -3.31 -8.40 -13.69
CA GLY A 26 -2.11 -8.14 -12.90
C GLY A 26 -2.21 -8.72 -11.48
N ALA A 27 -3.35 -8.55 -10.80
CA ALA A 27 -3.59 -9.13 -9.48
C ALA A 27 -3.55 -10.66 -9.49
N ILE A 28 -4.19 -11.29 -10.48
CA ILE A 28 -4.19 -12.75 -10.63
C ILE A 28 -2.77 -13.27 -10.93
N ALA A 29 -2.01 -12.57 -11.78
CA ALA A 29 -0.63 -12.93 -12.07
C ALA A 29 0.25 -12.80 -10.83
N ALA A 30 0.11 -11.72 -10.05
CA ALA A 30 0.82 -11.51 -8.79
C ALA A 30 0.46 -12.59 -7.75
N LEU A 31 -0.84 -12.90 -7.60
CA LEU A 31 -1.30 -13.99 -6.74
C LEU A 31 -0.71 -15.32 -7.14
N THR A 32 -0.66 -15.62 -8.45
CA THR A 32 -0.09 -16.88 -8.96
C THR A 32 1.37 -17.01 -8.57
N ARG A 33 2.20 -15.99 -8.85
CA ARG A 33 3.62 -15.98 -8.47
C ARG A 33 3.82 -16.07 -6.96
N PHE A 34 2.99 -15.35 -6.19
CA PHE A 34 3.01 -15.40 -4.73
C PHE A 34 2.72 -16.81 -4.22
N CYS A 35 1.68 -17.47 -4.76
CA CYS A 35 1.35 -18.84 -4.39
C CYS A 35 2.47 -19.82 -4.79
N GLU A 36 3.02 -19.72 -6.00
CA GLU A 36 4.12 -20.58 -6.45
C GLU A 36 5.35 -20.47 -5.55
N LYS A 37 5.70 -19.26 -5.12
CA LYS A 37 6.83 -19.00 -4.22
C LYS A 37 6.65 -19.59 -2.83
N ASN A 38 5.41 -19.65 -2.33
CA ASN A 38 5.10 -20.07 -0.96
C ASN A 38 4.50 -21.49 -0.88
N ALA A 39 4.26 -22.15 -2.00
CA ALA A 39 3.63 -23.46 -2.04
C ALA A 39 4.59 -24.58 -1.63
N ILE A 40 4.03 -25.58 -0.96
CA ILE A 40 4.71 -26.84 -0.65
C ILE A 40 4.10 -27.91 -1.55
N HIS A 41 4.92 -28.50 -2.43
CA HIS A 41 4.47 -29.47 -3.44
C HIS A 41 3.29 -28.97 -4.31
N GLY A 42 3.31 -27.69 -4.70
CA GLY A 42 2.27 -27.08 -5.55
C GLY A 42 0.96 -26.78 -4.81
N LYS A 43 0.96 -26.80 -3.47
CA LYS A 43 -0.21 -26.52 -2.64
C LYS A 43 0.02 -25.38 -1.67
N ILE A 44 -1.05 -24.64 -1.41
CA ILE A 44 -1.18 -23.69 -0.29
C ILE A 44 -2.11 -24.33 0.73
N GLY A 45 -1.54 -24.77 1.87
CA GLY A 45 -2.26 -25.62 2.82
C GLY A 45 -2.69 -26.93 2.16
N THR A 46 -4.00 -27.14 2.04
CA THR A 46 -4.58 -28.34 1.42
C THR A 46 -4.98 -28.14 -0.05
N LEU A 47 -5.01 -26.90 -0.54
CA LEU A 47 -5.51 -26.55 -1.87
C LEU A 47 -4.39 -26.52 -2.90
N GLN A 48 -4.69 -27.00 -4.12
CA GLN A 48 -3.83 -26.80 -5.28
C GLN A 48 -3.80 -25.32 -5.66
N ILE A 49 -2.66 -24.81 -6.13
CA ILE A 49 -2.54 -23.41 -6.60
C ILE A 49 -3.63 -23.10 -7.63
N SER A 50 -3.86 -23.99 -8.60
CA SER A 50 -4.89 -23.81 -9.63
C SER A 50 -6.29 -23.59 -9.05
N THR A 51 -6.63 -24.30 -7.96
CA THR A 51 -7.90 -24.11 -7.26
C THR A 51 -7.98 -22.74 -6.59
N VAL A 52 -6.90 -22.30 -5.94
CA VAL A 52 -6.82 -20.96 -5.33
C VAL A 52 -7.02 -19.87 -6.39
N ILE A 53 -6.35 -19.99 -7.54
CA ILE A 53 -6.49 -19.04 -8.65
C ILE A 53 -7.90 -19.06 -9.25
N GLN A 54 -8.52 -20.23 -9.42
CA GLN A 54 -9.90 -20.33 -9.89
C GLN A 54 -10.88 -19.64 -8.94
N LEU A 55 -10.74 -19.86 -7.63
CA LEU A 55 -11.57 -19.18 -6.62
C LEU A 55 -11.36 -17.67 -6.66
N ALA A 56 -10.12 -17.21 -6.81
CA ALA A 56 -9.80 -15.80 -6.97
C ALA A 56 -10.52 -15.17 -8.17
N CYS A 57 -10.45 -15.84 -9.34
CA CYS A 57 -11.15 -15.40 -10.54
C CYS A 57 -12.66 -15.31 -10.31
N VAL A 58 -13.27 -16.30 -9.66
CA VAL A 58 -14.72 -16.27 -9.35
C VAL A 58 -15.08 -15.04 -8.51
N VAL A 59 -14.31 -14.73 -7.46
CA VAL A 59 -14.58 -13.56 -6.61
C VAL A 59 -14.44 -12.26 -7.40
N LEU A 60 -13.44 -12.15 -8.27
CA LEU A 60 -13.25 -10.95 -9.09
C LEU A 60 -14.30 -10.82 -10.20
N ASP A 61 -14.75 -11.93 -10.80
CA ASP A 61 -15.68 -11.93 -11.93
C ASP A 61 -17.15 -11.73 -11.50
N THR A 62 -17.45 -12.07 -10.24
CA THR A 62 -18.79 -11.90 -9.65
C THR A 62 -18.95 -10.56 -8.93
N ASN A 63 -17.93 -9.69 -8.98
CA ASN A 63 -17.94 -8.40 -8.32
C ASN A 63 -18.91 -7.42 -9.02
N SER A 64 -20.15 -7.40 -8.52
CA SER A 64 -21.24 -6.58 -9.03
C SER A 64 -21.92 -5.82 -7.90
N PHE A 65 -22.39 -4.60 -8.18
CA PHE A 65 -23.10 -3.76 -7.22
C PHE A 65 -24.32 -3.10 -7.87
N ALA A 66 -25.29 -2.72 -7.05
CA ALA A 66 -26.48 -2.00 -7.48
C ALA A 66 -26.35 -0.51 -7.13
N TYR A 67 -26.67 0.37 -8.07
CA TYR A 67 -26.75 1.81 -7.84
C TYR A 67 -27.86 2.40 -8.70
N LYS A 68 -28.77 3.17 -8.10
CA LYS A 68 -29.94 3.77 -8.78
C LYS A 68 -30.71 2.77 -9.65
N ASP A 69 -31.11 1.65 -9.04
CA ASP A 69 -31.87 0.55 -9.67
C ASP A 69 -31.20 -0.08 -10.90
N LYS A 70 -29.88 0.11 -11.05
CA LYS A 70 -29.07 -0.49 -12.11
C LYS A 70 -27.97 -1.36 -11.51
N TYR A 71 -27.70 -2.48 -12.16
CA TYR A 71 -26.63 -3.39 -11.82
C TYR A 71 -25.37 -3.08 -12.64
N TYR A 72 -24.25 -3.00 -11.95
CA TYR A 72 -22.95 -2.72 -12.53
C TYR A 72 -21.99 -3.84 -12.15
N ARG A 73 -21.12 -4.22 -13.08
CA ARG A 73 -19.98 -5.11 -12.80
C ARG A 73 -18.71 -4.27 -12.77
N GLN A 74 -17.93 -4.43 -11.71
CA GLN A 74 -16.66 -3.75 -11.59
C GLN A 74 -15.62 -4.45 -12.49
N ILE A 75 -15.06 -3.70 -13.44
CA ILE A 75 -14.08 -4.22 -14.41
C ILE A 75 -12.62 -3.99 -14.00
N LYS A 76 -12.38 -3.12 -13.01
CA LYS A 76 -11.05 -2.76 -12.51
C LYS A 76 -11.10 -2.63 -10.98
N GLY A 77 -10.06 -3.13 -10.32
CA GLY A 77 -10.02 -3.24 -8.86
C GLY A 77 -10.99 -4.27 -8.31
N GLY A 78 -11.17 -4.25 -7.00
CA GLY A 78 -12.18 -5.04 -6.31
C GLY A 78 -13.14 -4.19 -5.49
N ALA A 79 -14.17 -4.84 -4.93
CA ALA A 79 -15.15 -4.17 -4.08
C ALA A 79 -14.45 -3.64 -2.83
N MET A 80 -14.67 -2.37 -2.51
CA MET A 80 -14.25 -1.85 -1.21
C MET A 80 -14.95 -2.65 -0.10
N GLY A 81 -14.20 -3.01 0.94
CA GLY A 81 -14.70 -3.85 2.04
C GLY A 81 -14.66 -5.35 1.78
N SER A 82 -14.28 -5.81 0.58
CA SER A 82 -14.01 -7.23 0.35
C SER A 82 -12.70 -7.65 1.03
N PRO A 83 -12.72 -8.61 1.99
CA PRO A 83 -11.50 -9.10 2.63
C PRO A 83 -10.50 -9.67 1.62
N PHE A 84 -11.01 -10.28 0.55
CA PHE A 84 -10.16 -10.86 -0.49
C PHE A 84 -9.48 -9.79 -1.36
N THR A 85 -10.19 -8.71 -1.69
CA THR A 85 -9.61 -7.59 -2.44
C THR A 85 -8.47 -6.95 -1.65
N MET A 86 -8.61 -6.84 -0.32
CA MET A 86 -7.54 -6.35 0.53
C MET A 86 -6.28 -7.23 0.49
N VAL A 87 -6.46 -8.56 0.54
CA VAL A 87 -5.35 -9.51 0.42
C VAL A 87 -4.67 -9.40 -0.94
N LEU A 88 -5.45 -9.34 -2.02
CA LEU A 88 -4.92 -9.17 -3.38
C LEU A 88 -4.13 -7.87 -3.52
N ALA A 89 -4.63 -6.78 -2.95
CA ALA A 89 -3.95 -5.50 -2.99
C ALA A 89 -2.60 -5.54 -2.29
N ASN A 90 -2.52 -6.19 -1.13
CA ASN A 90 -1.26 -6.37 -0.42
C ASN A 90 -0.27 -7.24 -1.21
N ILE A 91 -0.74 -8.31 -1.86
CA ILE A 91 0.13 -9.17 -2.69
C ILE A 91 0.64 -8.40 -3.92
N TYR A 92 -0.23 -7.64 -4.58
CA TYR A 92 0.12 -6.81 -5.72
C TYR A 92 1.15 -5.75 -5.35
N MET A 93 0.91 -5.02 -4.25
CA MET A 93 1.85 -4.04 -3.70
C MET A 93 3.17 -4.66 -3.29
N LEU A 94 3.16 -5.86 -2.70
CA LEU A 94 4.37 -6.57 -2.31
C LEU A 94 5.32 -6.77 -3.49
N GLU A 95 4.81 -7.05 -4.69
CA GLU A 95 5.65 -7.19 -5.88
C GLU A 95 6.21 -5.85 -6.35
N TRP A 96 5.37 -4.81 -6.40
CA TRP A 96 5.78 -3.46 -6.82
C TRP A 96 6.83 -2.85 -5.87
N GLU A 97 6.65 -3.02 -4.56
CA GLU A 97 7.52 -2.44 -3.55
C GLU A 97 8.87 -3.14 -3.39
N GLN A 98 9.10 -4.29 -4.07
CA GLN A 98 10.36 -5.05 -3.94
C GLN A 98 11.60 -4.19 -4.23
N LYS A 99 11.55 -3.31 -5.25
CA LYS A 99 12.68 -2.42 -5.58
C LYS A 99 13.00 -1.47 -4.42
N LEU A 100 11.96 -0.94 -3.76
CA LEU A 100 12.10 -0.05 -2.61
C LEU A 100 12.62 -0.80 -1.39
N ILE A 101 12.07 -1.99 -1.09
CA ILE A 101 12.52 -2.83 0.02
C ILE A 101 14.00 -3.22 -0.16
N GLN A 102 14.39 -3.64 -1.36
CA GLN A 102 15.79 -3.99 -1.66
C GLN A 102 16.72 -2.79 -1.50
N HIS A 103 16.30 -1.61 -1.99
CA HIS A 103 17.06 -0.38 -1.81
C HIS A 103 17.25 -0.04 -0.32
N GLN A 104 16.22 -0.21 0.51
CA GLN A 104 16.29 0.07 1.94
C GLN A 104 17.19 -0.94 2.68
N ASN A 105 17.13 -2.22 2.31
CA ASN A 105 18.01 -3.25 2.87
C ASN A 105 19.49 -2.97 2.60
N ILE A 106 19.84 -2.50 1.40
CA ILE A 106 21.23 -2.16 1.02
C ILE A 106 21.71 -0.92 1.79
N ASN A 107 20.84 0.09 1.93
CA ASN A 107 21.18 1.38 2.52
C ASN A 107 20.91 1.46 4.04
N HIS A 108 20.53 0.35 4.67
CA HIS A 108 20.20 0.25 6.09
C HIS A 108 19.11 1.24 6.54
N GLY A 109 18.17 1.55 5.66
CA GLY A 109 17.03 2.41 5.98
C GLY A 109 15.78 1.61 6.33
N ILE A 110 14.76 2.34 6.76
CA ILE A 110 13.47 1.81 7.19
C ILE A 110 12.51 1.83 6.00
N TYR A 111 11.73 0.76 5.84
CA TYR A 111 10.55 0.70 4.99
C TYR A 111 9.40 0.14 5.81
N GLY A 112 8.26 0.81 5.81
CA GLY A 112 7.03 0.33 6.42
C GLY A 112 5.84 0.75 5.59
N ARG A 113 4.85 -0.13 5.47
CA ARG A 113 3.58 0.17 4.82
C ARG A 113 2.44 -0.24 5.73
N TYR A 114 1.48 0.68 5.88
CA TYR A 114 0.20 0.44 6.52
C TYR A 114 -0.89 0.68 5.48
N ILE A 115 -1.40 -0.41 4.89
CA ILE A 115 -2.39 -0.35 3.79
C ILE A 115 -1.85 0.46 2.60
N ASP A 116 -2.28 1.70 2.43
CA ASP A 116 -1.94 2.68 1.40
C ASP A 116 -0.87 3.69 1.85
N ASP A 117 -0.69 3.86 3.16
CA ASP A 117 0.30 4.74 3.77
C ASP A 117 1.69 4.08 3.87
N VAL A 118 2.66 4.61 3.14
CA VAL A 118 4.06 4.15 3.17
C VAL A 118 4.95 5.14 3.89
N PHE A 119 5.85 4.62 4.71
CA PHE A 119 6.93 5.35 5.36
C PHE A 119 8.30 4.76 4.98
N MET A 120 9.24 5.62 4.61
CA MET A 120 10.62 5.26 4.32
C MET A 120 11.62 6.29 4.85
N THR A 121 12.86 5.88 5.02
CA THR A 121 13.97 6.79 5.35
C THR A 121 15.05 6.75 4.28
N SER A 122 15.75 7.85 4.04
CA SER A 122 16.91 7.83 3.14
C SER A 122 17.95 8.89 3.50
N ASN A 123 19.22 8.58 3.25
CA ASN A 123 20.34 9.51 3.36
C ASN A 123 20.73 10.13 2.01
N LEU A 124 20.00 9.80 0.94
CA LEU A 124 20.19 10.38 -0.39
C LEU A 124 19.68 11.81 -0.44
N SER A 125 20.09 12.55 -1.47
CA SER A 125 19.51 13.86 -1.77
C SER A 125 18.03 13.72 -2.15
N LYS A 126 17.26 14.81 -1.97
CA LYS A 126 15.84 14.85 -2.34
C LYS A 126 15.61 14.50 -3.83
N GLU A 127 16.51 14.92 -4.72
CA GLU A 127 16.42 14.65 -6.16
C GLU A 127 16.60 13.16 -6.48
N GLU A 128 17.56 12.50 -5.84
CA GLU A 128 17.79 11.06 -6.00
C GLU A 128 16.62 10.23 -5.46
N ILE A 129 16.02 10.66 -4.34
CA ILE A 129 14.81 10.04 -3.79
C ILE A 129 13.65 10.15 -4.78
N LEU A 130 13.40 11.34 -5.31
CA LEU A 130 12.33 11.56 -6.29
C LEU A 130 12.54 10.71 -7.55
N LYS A 131 13.78 10.62 -8.03
CA LYS A 131 14.14 9.75 -9.15
C LYS A 131 13.87 8.27 -8.86
N LEU A 132 14.26 7.78 -7.68
CA LEU A 132 13.99 6.39 -7.27
C LEU A 132 12.49 6.08 -7.25
N LEU A 133 11.68 6.99 -6.72
CA LEU A 133 10.23 6.84 -6.64
C LEU A 133 9.57 6.90 -8.03
N ASP A 134 10.02 7.81 -8.89
CA ASP A 134 9.54 7.91 -10.28
C ASP A 134 9.86 6.64 -11.07
N GLU A 135 11.11 6.17 -11.03
CA GLU A 135 11.50 4.92 -11.68
C GLU A 135 10.71 3.71 -11.18
N THR A 136 10.34 3.69 -9.89
CA THR A 136 9.54 2.60 -9.30
C THR A 136 8.10 2.70 -9.79
N THR A 137 7.51 3.88 -9.78
CA THR A 137 6.14 4.12 -10.24
C THR A 137 5.99 3.81 -11.73
N GLN A 138 7.00 4.08 -12.55
CA GLN A 138 7.01 3.76 -13.99
C GLN A 138 6.98 2.25 -14.29
N THR A 139 7.32 1.39 -13.33
CA THR A 139 7.21 -0.07 -13.52
C THR A 139 5.76 -0.56 -13.61
N ASP A 140 4.81 0.23 -13.08
CA ASP A 140 3.39 -0.09 -13.14
C ASP A 140 2.54 1.18 -13.25
N SER A 141 1.95 1.36 -14.43
CA SER A 141 1.08 2.51 -14.74
C SER A 141 -0.23 2.55 -13.93
N ASN A 142 -0.57 1.46 -13.23
CA ASN A 142 -1.74 1.41 -12.36
C ASN A 142 -1.49 1.94 -10.96
N ILE A 143 -0.22 2.05 -10.54
CA ILE A 143 0.15 2.57 -9.24
C ILE A 143 0.48 4.05 -9.39
N LYS A 144 -0.14 4.85 -8.53
CA LYS A 144 0.11 6.29 -8.43
C LYS A 144 0.36 6.62 -6.98
N ILE A 145 1.37 7.45 -6.73
CA ILE A 145 1.78 7.82 -5.39
C ILE A 145 1.78 9.34 -5.22
N THR A 146 1.40 9.80 -4.04
CA THR A 146 1.55 11.21 -3.63
C THR A 146 2.57 11.27 -2.51
N THR A 147 3.71 11.93 -2.74
CA THR A 147 4.88 11.87 -1.84
C THR A 147 5.16 13.19 -1.15
N THR A 148 5.51 13.11 0.14
CA THR A 148 6.10 14.19 0.94
C THR A 148 7.49 13.77 1.44
N ILE A 149 8.48 14.65 1.31
CA ILE A 149 9.88 14.40 1.74
C ILE A 149 10.34 15.55 2.62
N SER A 150 10.71 15.25 3.86
CA SER A 150 11.16 16.25 4.85
C SER A 150 11.92 15.57 5.99
N GLN A 151 12.58 16.35 6.84
CA GLN A 151 13.07 15.87 8.15
C GLN A 151 11.96 15.89 9.22
N THR A 152 10.88 16.62 8.96
CA THR A 152 9.69 16.72 9.81
C THR A 152 8.45 16.64 8.93
N LEU A 153 7.57 15.66 9.18
CA LEU A 153 6.33 15.47 8.43
C LEU A 153 5.30 14.69 9.26
N ASP A 154 4.06 14.62 8.78
CA ASP A 154 2.97 13.89 9.44
C ASP A 154 2.76 12.50 8.82
N TYR A 155 2.52 11.48 9.64
CA TYR A 155 2.28 10.08 9.26
C TYR A 155 1.35 9.43 10.30
N LEU A 156 0.23 8.80 9.89
CA LEU A 156 -0.70 8.09 10.79
C LEU A 156 -0.99 8.83 12.12
N ASP A 157 -1.51 10.06 12.02
CA ASP A 157 -1.86 10.94 13.14
C ASP A 157 -0.70 11.28 14.11
N VAL A 158 0.54 11.07 13.69
CA VAL A 158 1.74 11.52 14.41
C VAL A 158 2.63 12.38 13.53
N THR A 159 3.16 13.47 14.08
CA THR A 159 4.27 14.19 13.45
C THR A 159 5.55 13.46 13.81
N ILE A 160 6.32 13.08 12.80
CA ILE A 160 7.63 12.47 12.94
C ILE A 160 8.72 13.49 12.63
N GLU A 161 9.77 13.54 13.44
CA GLU A 161 10.88 14.47 13.30
C GLU A 161 12.23 13.73 13.46
N ASN A 162 13.16 14.00 12.55
CA ASN A 162 14.56 13.62 12.71
C ASN A 162 15.31 14.68 13.51
N ASN A 163 15.42 14.48 14.82
CA ASN A 163 16.19 15.34 15.71
C ASN A 163 17.63 14.84 15.84
N ASN A 164 18.48 15.25 14.89
CA ASN A 164 19.92 14.93 14.86
C ASN A 164 20.21 13.42 14.93
N GLY A 165 19.50 12.61 14.15
CA GLY A 165 19.63 11.14 14.12
C GLY A 165 18.76 10.41 15.14
N ASN A 166 17.90 11.12 15.88
CA ASN A 166 16.90 10.52 16.76
C ASN A 166 15.50 10.77 16.22
N LEU A 167 14.74 9.69 16.02
CA LEU A 167 13.32 9.79 15.67
C LEU A 167 12.53 10.29 16.89
N LYS A 168 11.91 11.46 16.75
CA LYS A 168 10.91 11.98 17.68
C LYS A 168 9.53 11.87 17.07
N THR A 169 8.54 11.61 17.92
CA THR A 169 7.13 11.59 17.52
C THR A 169 6.32 12.49 18.46
N CYS A 170 5.35 13.21 17.91
CA CYS A 170 4.33 13.91 18.69
C CYS A 170 2.94 13.70 18.06
N ILE A 171 1.90 13.82 18.86
CA ILE A 171 0.52 13.63 18.40
C ILE A 171 0.19 14.76 17.42
N TYR A 172 -0.29 14.39 16.23
CA TYR A 172 -0.76 15.32 15.24
C TYR A 172 -2.30 15.34 15.23
N HIS A 173 -2.87 16.54 15.31
CA HIS A 173 -4.30 16.75 15.15
C HIS A 173 -4.55 17.52 13.85
N LYS A 174 -5.22 16.87 12.88
CA LYS A 174 -5.68 17.56 11.66
C LYS A 174 -6.56 18.75 12.07
N SER A 175 -6.27 19.94 11.56
CA SER A 175 -7.00 21.18 11.84
C SER A 175 -8.48 21.14 11.44
N ALA A 176 -8.92 20.13 10.69
CA ALA A 176 -10.30 19.92 10.24
C ALA A 176 -11.10 18.88 11.05
N SER A 177 -10.60 18.39 12.19
CA SER A 177 -11.37 17.52 13.08
C SER A 177 -12.39 18.35 13.89
N GLU A 178 -13.41 18.89 13.24
CA GLU A 178 -14.67 19.05 13.95
C GLU A 178 -15.12 17.65 14.39
N PRO A 179 -15.45 17.42 15.67
CA PRO A 179 -15.99 16.15 16.10
C PRO A 179 -17.35 15.99 15.43
N TYR A 180 -17.40 15.29 14.30
CA TYR A 180 -18.64 14.76 13.75
C TYR A 180 -19.12 13.67 14.71
N ILE A 181 -19.76 14.10 15.79
CA ILE A 181 -20.53 13.23 16.67
C ILE A 181 -21.69 12.73 15.82
N LEU A 182 -21.71 11.44 15.55
CA LEU A 182 -22.89 10.80 14.95
C LEU A 182 -24.10 11.11 15.85
N PRO A 183 -25.15 11.76 15.32
CA PRO A 183 -26.36 11.98 16.08
C PRO A 183 -26.90 10.65 16.59
N TYR A 184 -27.43 10.62 17.81
CA TYR A 184 -28.08 9.44 18.38
C TYR A 184 -29.21 8.86 17.48
N SER A 185 -29.75 9.68 16.58
CA SER A 185 -30.78 9.29 15.61
C SER A 185 -30.25 8.67 14.30
N SER A 186 -28.96 8.37 14.20
CA SER A 186 -28.42 7.66 13.04
C SER A 186 -28.80 6.18 13.11
N ASP A 187 -29.82 5.78 12.34
CA ASP A 187 -30.18 4.37 12.13
C ASP A 187 -29.17 3.69 11.18
N HIS A 188 -28.83 2.43 11.48
CA HIS A 188 -27.81 1.63 10.80
C HIS A 188 -28.41 0.39 10.14
#